data_AF-A0A4Q6GV63-F1
#
_entry.id   AF-A0A4Q6GV63-F1
#
_cell.length_a   1.000
_cell.length_b   1.000
_cell.length_c   1.000
_cell.angle_alpha   90.00
_cell.angle_beta   90.00
_cell.angle_gamma   90.00
#
_symmetry.space_group_name_H-M   'P 1'
#
loop_
_entity.id
_entity.type
_entity.pdbx_description
1 polymer ?
#
loop_
_entity_poly.entity_id
_entity_poly.type
_entity_poly.pdbx_seq_one_letter_code
_entity_poly.pdbx_strand_id
1 'polypeptide(L)' 'MGIVNIDDEVHDQIRKASSVSCRSINAQAAFWIKIGMLCEMNPTLSFNEIVGRELKAAGVAPEAVRGAGGPPAAVKASAA' A
#
# COMPACT_ATOMS: atom_id res chain seq x y z
N MET A 1 -8.99 8.17 -23.04
CA MET A 1 -8.65 7.45 -21.78
C MET A 1 -9.60 6.29 -21.66
N GLY A 2 -9.12 5.06 -21.92
CA GLY A 2 -9.95 3.87 -21.79
C GLY A 2 -10.30 3.66 -20.31
N ILE A 3 -11.58 3.46 -20.01
CA ILE A 3 -12.01 3.11 -18.65
C ILE A 3 -11.48 1.70 -18.38
N VAL A 4 -10.44 1.62 -17.54
CA VAL A 4 -9.96 0.36 -16.99
C VAL A 4 -11.00 -0.05 -15.93
N ASN A 5 -11.63 -1.22 -16.12
CA ASN A 5 -12.53 -1.79 -15.12
C ASN A 5 -11.68 -2.27 -13.94
N ILE A 6 -11.73 -1.53 -12.83
CA ILE A 6 -11.02 -1.85 -11.59
C ILE A 6 -12.09 -2.26 -10.58
N ASP A 7 -11.84 -3.35 -9.85
CA ASP A 7 -12.70 -3.78 -8.76
C ASP A 7 -12.79 -2.69 -7.68
N ASP A 8 -13.98 -2.48 -7.12
CA ASP A 8 -14.24 -1.43 -6.12
C ASP A 8 -13.31 -1.55 -4.90
N GLU A 9 -12.97 -2.79 -4.50
CA GLU A 9 -12.04 -3.03 -3.39
C GLU A 9 -10.64 -2.52 -3.73
N VAL A 10 -10.15 -2.81 -4.94
CA VAL A 10 -8.84 -2.34 -5.42
C VAL A 10 -8.81 -0.81 -5.50
N HIS A 11 -9.88 -0.20 -6.00
CA HIS A 11 -10.00 1.25 -6.08
C HIS A 11 -9.94 1.90 -4.68
N ASP A 12 -10.65 1.35 -3.71
CA ASP A 12 -10.63 1.84 -2.33
C ASP A 12 -9.26 1.72 -1.66
N GLN A 13 -8.53 0.63 -1.92
CA GLN A 13 -7.17 0.45 -1.41
C GLN A 13 -6.18 1.44 -2.03
N ILE A 14 -6.28 1.69 -3.34
CA ILE A 14 -5.48 2.71 -4.03
C ILE A 14 -5.76 4.09 -3.43
N ARG A 15 -7.03 4.40 -3.13
CA ARG A 15 -7.43 5.66 -2.51
C ARG A 15 -6.81 5.81 -1.12
N LYS A 16 -6.85 4.76 -0.29
CA LYS A 16 -6.22 4.75 1.05
C LYS A 16 -4.70 4.91 0.95
N ALA A 17 -4.03 4.13 0.10
CA ALA A 17 -2.58 4.23 -0.11
C ALA A 17 -2.14 5.61 -0.61
N SER A 18 -2.92 6.24 -1.49
CA SER A 18 -2.64 7.59 -2.00
C SER A 18 -2.66 8.68 -0.93
N SER A 19 -3.32 8.44 0.22
CA SER A 19 -3.27 9.36 1.36
C SER A 19 -1.92 9.34 2.07
N VAL A 20 -1.20 8.22 2.01
CA VAL A 20 0.15 8.08 2.59
C VAL A 20 1.18 8.72 1.67
N SER A 21 1.09 8.51 0.36
CA SER A 21 2.07 9.04 -0.61
C SER A 21 1.85 10.49 -1.05
N CYS A 22 0.70 11.08 -0.71
CA CYS A 22 0.34 12.48 -0.97
C CYS A 22 0.25 12.87 -2.46
N ARG A 23 -0.68 13.79 -2.80
CA ARG A 23 -0.95 14.17 -4.21
C ARG A 23 -0.65 15.63 -4.60
N SER A 24 -0.08 16.43 -3.69
CA SER A 24 0.38 17.81 -3.96
C SER A 24 1.77 18.05 -3.40
N ILE A 25 2.45 19.11 -3.85
CA ILE A 25 3.82 19.43 -3.40
C ILE A 25 3.89 19.70 -1.90
N ASN A 26 2.94 20.46 -1.35
CA ASN A 26 2.87 20.73 0.08
C ASN A 26 2.61 19.45 0.88
N ALA A 27 1.75 18.57 0.36
CA ALA A 27 1.48 17.29 1.01
C ALA A 27 2.70 16.36 0.96
N GLN A 28 3.47 16.36 -0.15
CA GLN A 28 4.74 15.62 -0.21
C GLN A 28 5.80 16.18 0.74
N ALA A 29 5.87 17.50 0.93
CA ALA A 29 6.76 18.10 1.94
C ALA A 29 6.38 17.63 3.36
N ALA A 30 5.07 17.64 3.69
CA ALA A 30 4.58 17.13 4.96
C ALA A 30 4.89 15.62 5.14
N PHE A 31 4.75 14.82 4.08
CA PHE A 31 5.15 13.41 4.08
C PHE A 31 6.63 13.25 4.44
N TRP A 32 7.54 13.96 3.76
CA TRP A 32 8.98 13.82 4.02
C TRP A 32 9.39 14.32 5.40
N ILE A 33 8.76 15.38 5.91
CA ILE A 33 8.97 15.85 7.29
C ILE A 33 8.55 14.76 8.28
N LYS A 34 7.36 14.17 8.10
CA LYS A 34 6.86 13.09 8.96
C LYS A 34 7.77 11.87 8.91
N ILE A 35 8.15 11.41 7.72
CA ILE A 35 9.02 10.23 7.55
C ILE A 35 10.39 10.47 8.17
N GLY A 36 11.01 11.64 7.92
CA GLY A 36 12.30 11.99 8.52
C GLY A 36 12.25 11.92 10.05
N MET A 37 11.22 12.52 10.66
CA MET A 37 11.01 12.44 12.11
C MET A 37 10.82 10.99 12.61
N LEU A 38 10.08 10.16 11.87
CA LEU A 38 9.88 8.76 12.22
C LEU A 38 11.18 7.95 12.13
N CYS A 39 12.05 8.24 11.15
CA CYS A 39 13.37 7.63 11.04
C CYS A 39 14.26 8.01 12.24
N GLU A 40 14.29 9.29 12.62
CA GLU A 40 15.06 9.77 13.78
C GLU A 40 14.58 9.13 15.09
N MET A 41 13.26 8.98 15.26
CA MET A 41 12.66 8.39 16.46
C MET A 41 12.77 6.86 16.51
N ASN A 42 13.03 6.21 15.38
CA ASN A 42 13.09 4.75 15.28
C ASN A 42 14.33 4.30 14.47
N PRO A 43 15.55 4.52 15.00
CA PRO A 43 16.79 4.33 14.24
C PRO A 43 17.06 2.89 13.81
N THR A 44 16.38 1.90 14.39
CA THR A 44 16.50 0.49 14.03
C THR A 44 15.57 0.07 12.89
N LEU A 45 14.64 0.93 12.47
CA LEU A 45 13.71 0.63 11.40
C LEU A 45 14.20 1.22 10.09
N SER A 46 14.13 0.43 9.03
CA SER A 46 14.31 0.92 7.68
C SER A 46 13.15 1.81 7.26
N PHE A 47 13.40 2.68 6.29
CA PHE A 47 12.36 3.47 5.62
C PHE A 47 11.17 2.61 5.16
N ASN A 48 11.44 1.42 4.58
CA ASN A 48 10.38 0.53 4.09
C ASN A 48 9.49 0.01 5.22
N GLU A 49 10.07 -0.28 6.38
CA GLU A 49 9.29 -0.72 7.56
C GLU A 49 8.44 0.42 8.11
N ILE A 50 8.97 1.65 8.13
CA ILE A 50 8.22 2.85 8.55
C ILE A 50 7.05 3.09 7.58
N VAL A 51 7.30 3.14 6.28
CA VAL A 51 6.24 3.33 5.28
C VAL A 51 5.21 2.19 5.33
N GLY A 52 5.65 0.95 5.53
CA GLY A 52 4.77 -0.20 5.70
C GLY A 52 3.85 -0.06 6.92
N ARG A 53 4.34 0.50 8.04
CA ARG A 53 3.50 0.80 9.21
C ARG A 53 2.48 1.90 8.92
N GLU A 54 2.89 2.95 8.21
CA GLU A 54 2.00 4.05 7.82
C GLU A 54 0.88 3.58 6.88
N LEU A 55 1.20 2.73 5.90
CA LEU A 55 0.21 2.11 5.02
C LEU A 55 -0.78 1.24 5.80
N LYS A 56 -0.30 0.42 6.75
CA LYS A 56 -1.16 -0.37 7.64
C LYS A 56 -2.06 0.52 8.50
N ALA A 57 -1.52 1.61 9.06
CA ALA A 57 -2.27 2.57 9.85
C ALA A 57 -3.35 3.29 9.02
N ALA A 58 -3.10 3.53 7.73
CA ALA A 58 -4.07 4.02 6.78
C ALA A 58 -5.10 2.96 6.32
N GLY A 59 -5.05 1.74 6.87
CA GLY A 59 -5.96 0.65 6.54
C GLY A 59 -5.71 0.02 5.17
N VAL A 60 -4.49 0.13 4.64
CA VAL A 60 -4.10 -0.52 3.39
C VAL A 60 -3.80 -2.00 3.65
N ALA A 61 -4.53 -2.88 2.98
CA ALA A 61 -4.35 -4.32 3.05
C ALA A 61 -3.58 -4.83 1.80
N PRO A 62 -2.46 -5.57 1.98
CA PRO A 62 -1.64 -6.03 0.86
C PRO A 62 -2.33 -7.09 -0.02
N GLU A 63 -3.30 -7.82 0.51
CA GLU A 63 -4.02 -8.90 -0.21
C GLU A 63 -4.98 -8.34 -1.26
N ALA A 64 -5.63 -7.22 -0.96
CA ALA A 64 -6.59 -6.59 -1.86
C ALA A 64 -5.93 -5.98 -3.12
N VAL A 65 -4.66 -5.54 -3.03
CA VAL A 65 -3.89 -5.03 -4.18
C VAL A 65 -3.43 -6.17 -5.11
N ARG A 66 -3.39 -7.42 -4.62
CA ARG A 66 -3.04 -8.61 -5.41
C ARG A 66 -4.11 -8.97 -6.44
N GLY A 67 -5.32 -8.41 -6.33
CA GLY A 67 -6.46 -8.68 -7.23
C GLY A 67 -6.27 -8.35 -8.72
N ALA A 68 -5.24 -7.58 -9.09
CA ALA A 68 -4.91 -7.35 -10.51
C ALA A 68 -4.07 -8.49 -11.15
N GLY A 69 -3.66 -9.49 -10.38
CA GLY A 69 -3.03 -10.72 -10.86
C GLY A 69 -3.48 -11.86 -9.96
N GLY A 70 -4.51 -12.60 -10.39
CA GLY A 70 -5.16 -13.65 -9.61
C GLY A 70 -4.19 -14.66 -8.98
N PRO A 71 -4.62 -15.40 -7.94
CA PRO A 71 -3.76 -16.38 -7.29
C PRO A 71 -3.31 -17.45 -8.30
N PRO A 72 -2.10 -18.03 -8.19
CA PRO A 72 -1.86 -19.32 -8.82
C PRO A 72 -2.89 -20.27 -8.22
N ALA A 73 -3.79 -20.78 -9.08
CA ALA A 73 -4.81 -21.74 -8.68
C ALA A 73 -4.14 -22.83 -7.84
N ALA A 74 -4.65 -23.05 -6.62
CA ALA A 74 -4.20 -24.14 -5.77
C ALA A 74 -4.32 -25.43 -6.59
N VAL A 75 -3.17 -26.04 -6.92
CA VAL A 75 -3.11 -27.39 -7.49
C VAL A 75 -3.75 -28.31 -6.45
N LYS A 76 -4.99 -28.72 -6.70
CA LYS A 76 -5.58 -29.85 -5.99
C LYS A 76 -4.79 -31.07 -6.42
N ALA A 77 -3.87 -31.52 -5.56
CA ALA A 77 -3.31 -32.85 -5.67
C ALA A 77 -4.48 -33.85 -5.47
N SER A 78 -4.99 -34.38 -6.58
CA SER A 78 -5.90 -35.51 -6.57
C SER A 78 -5.09 -36.74 -6.20
N ALA A 79 -5.24 -37.21 -4.96
CA ALA A 79 -4.77 -38.52 -4.57
C ALA A 79 -5.66 -39.58 -5.24
N ALA A 80 -5.03 -40.46 -6.01
CA ALA A 80 -5.55 -41.75 -6.45
C ALA A 80 -4.60 -42.82 -5.91
#